data_AF-A0A952ZK69-F1
#
_entry.id   AF-A0A952ZK69-F1
#
_cell.length_a   1.000
_cell.length_b   1.000
_cell.length_c   1.000
_cell.angle_alpha   90.00
_cell.angle_beta   90.00
_cell.angle_gamma   90.00
#
_symmetry.space_group_name_H-M   'P 1'
#
loop_
_entity.id
_entity.type
_entity.pdbx_description
1 polymer ?
#
loop_
_entity_poly.entity_id
_entity_poly.type
_entity_poly.pdbx_seq_one_letter_code
_entity_poly.pdbx_strand_id
1 'polypeptide(L)'
;MAIVNLDHTALRAGPRDGAQQQALLTAGDVVEIRGERMNYLQVYDHRRERAGYIRADRLHRMQLSNDAAPALLEVLRHLRDQPGAEALGLAYAAAWIQAAPAEQLKGVDGLDAFDALGTLAERLARRASLGLAAGKPGEAAATEQLEAAAYLGIAFKSYEQGGRMHICYTGDAFQRVLAADPRLERRATAALALTRAECTDHAISLQERARLNEQRAELLDRVATDSLPPWLKNRLLLRRASVWSSVAFARARSGDASAAAAAERALGELASVAKSELPDEYLPDYNDAAMRANAVRWAALPPAAAPTRLSVVTTKGQPGETCVALLDVEHDVTKPLLARCTYGMVWTASAAVDKRGSALALAVQPLDGWRELWVFRMRDGAWAVDVLPPTAGDPGLGYIEFAGWAPNGSQMLIAREARSEGKYRRSFEVLDTATLAVQHQAPEPAGLAVFQRWQDALWKRASVALR
;
A
#
# COMPACT_ATOMS: atom_id res chain seq x y z
N MET A 1 -20.36 26.97 -23.19
CA MET A 1 -20.17 25.49 -23.20
C MET A 1 -21.18 24.85 -22.26
N ALA A 2 -21.30 23.53 -22.25
CA ALA A 2 -22.14 22.82 -21.28
C ALA A 2 -21.50 21.50 -20.83
N ILE A 3 -21.87 21.06 -19.63
CA ILE A 3 -21.50 19.74 -19.08
C ILE A 3 -22.71 18.82 -19.15
N VAL A 4 -22.47 17.56 -19.50
CA VAL A 4 -23.44 16.48 -19.38
C VAL A 4 -23.63 16.09 -17.91
N ASN A 5 -24.88 16.13 -17.43
CA ASN A 5 -25.19 15.92 -16.01
C ASN A 5 -25.30 14.45 -15.60
N LEU A 6 -25.54 13.56 -16.57
CA LEU A 6 -25.94 12.17 -16.32
C LEU A 6 -25.24 11.22 -17.28
N ASP A 7 -24.94 10.03 -16.79
CA ASP A 7 -24.46 8.94 -17.61
C ASP A 7 -25.51 8.49 -18.64
N HIS A 8 -25.01 7.88 -19.73
CA HIS A 8 -25.81 7.37 -20.84
C HIS A 8 -26.72 8.43 -21.49
N THR A 9 -26.24 9.68 -21.56
CA THR A 9 -26.95 10.77 -22.23
C THR A 9 -26.85 10.60 -23.76
N ALA A 10 -27.98 10.39 -24.43
CA ALA A 10 -28.01 10.16 -25.87
C ALA A 10 -27.75 11.45 -26.67
N LEU A 11 -26.70 11.44 -27.48
CA LEU A 11 -26.47 12.41 -28.56
C LEU A 11 -27.24 11.93 -29.81
N ARG A 12 -28.19 12.73 -30.29
CA ARG A 12 -29.10 12.33 -31.37
C ARG A 12 -28.88 13.14 -32.65
N ALA A 13 -29.15 12.52 -33.80
CA ALA A 13 -29.06 13.19 -35.10
C ALA A 13 -30.10 14.30 -35.33
N GLY A 14 -31.13 14.39 -34.49
CA GLY A 14 -32.18 15.42 -34.59
C GLY A 14 -32.84 15.74 -33.25
N PRO A 15 -33.56 16.87 -33.14
CA PRO A 15 -34.16 17.37 -31.90
C PRO A 15 -35.48 16.67 -31.56
N ARG A 16 -35.44 15.34 -31.44
CA ARG A 16 -36.59 14.49 -31.04
C ARG A 16 -36.09 13.16 -30.46
N ASP A 17 -36.84 12.57 -29.53
CA ASP A 17 -36.42 11.34 -28.85
C ASP A 17 -36.31 10.13 -29.80
N GLY A 18 -37.15 10.07 -30.84
CA GLY A 18 -37.10 9.03 -31.86
C GLY A 18 -36.03 9.24 -32.95
N ALA A 19 -35.17 10.25 -32.84
CA ALA A 19 -34.06 10.43 -33.77
C ALA A 19 -32.94 9.41 -33.48
N GLN A 20 -32.23 9.00 -34.54
CA GLN A 20 -31.12 8.06 -34.46
C GLN A 20 -30.08 8.53 -33.42
N GLN A 21 -29.74 7.65 -32.49
CA GLN A 21 -28.67 7.88 -31.54
C GLN A 21 -27.33 7.75 -32.26
N GLN A 22 -26.50 8.78 -32.14
CA GLN A 22 -25.17 8.85 -32.74
C GLN A 22 -24.07 8.43 -31.75
N ALA A 23 -24.26 8.76 -30.47
CA ALA A 23 -23.35 8.40 -29.39
C ALA A 23 -24.10 8.40 -28.04
N LEU A 24 -23.48 7.79 -27.03
CA LEU A 24 -23.81 7.99 -25.62
C LEU A 24 -22.71 8.82 -24.99
N LEU A 25 -23.10 9.77 -24.14
CA LEU A 25 -22.20 10.61 -23.36
C LEU A 25 -22.31 10.25 -21.88
N THR A 26 -21.23 10.46 -21.15
CA THR A 26 -21.13 10.21 -19.70
C THR A 26 -21.23 11.52 -18.92
N ALA A 27 -21.60 11.44 -17.64
CA ALA A 27 -21.58 12.61 -16.77
C ALA A 27 -20.16 13.21 -16.73
N GLY A 28 -20.05 14.52 -16.92
CA GLY A 28 -18.76 15.21 -17.03
C GLY A 28 -18.22 15.37 -18.45
N ASP A 29 -18.81 14.74 -19.48
CA ASP A 29 -18.50 15.10 -20.86
C ASP A 29 -18.83 16.58 -21.10
N VAL A 30 -17.94 17.28 -21.79
CA VAL A 30 -18.08 18.72 -22.08
C VAL A 30 -18.38 18.93 -23.55
N VAL A 31 -19.41 19.72 -23.83
CA VAL A 31 -19.88 19.99 -25.19
C VAL A 31 -19.97 21.48 -25.50
N GLU A 32 -19.71 21.83 -26.75
CA GLU A 32 -19.93 23.17 -27.28
C GLU A 32 -21.40 23.31 -27.70
N ILE A 33 -22.10 24.34 -27.22
CA ILE A 33 -23.46 24.65 -27.67
C ILE A 33 -23.37 25.49 -28.93
N ARG A 34 -24.01 25.03 -30.01
CA ARG A 34 -24.04 25.71 -31.33
C ARG A 34 -25.42 26.26 -31.70
N GLY A 35 -26.46 25.85 -31.01
CA GLY A 35 -27.82 26.31 -31.26
C GLY A 35 -28.83 25.67 -30.33
N GLU A 36 -30.07 26.09 -30.47
CA GLU A 36 -31.19 25.59 -29.67
C GLU A 36 -32.40 25.43 -30.57
N ARG A 37 -33.09 24.29 -30.45
CA ARG A 37 -34.28 23.99 -31.22
C ARG A 37 -35.24 23.16 -30.40
N MET A 38 -36.46 23.67 -30.21
CA MET A 38 -37.42 23.10 -29.26
C MET A 38 -36.77 22.99 -27.87
N ASN A 39 -36.93 21.87 -27.17
CA ASN A 39 -36.27 21.61 -25.88
C ASN A 39 -34.93 20.85 -26.03
N TYR A 40 -34.24 21.02 -27.16
CA TYR A 40 -32.94 20.41 -27.45
C TYR A 40 -31.88 21.46 -27.73
N LEU A 41 -30.66 21.20 -27.26
CA LEU A 41 -29.47 21.94 -27.61
C LEU A 41 -28.77 21.23 -28.76
N GLN A 42 -28.48 21.97 -29.82
CA GLN A 42 -27.55 21.54 -30.85
C GLN A 42 -26.14 21.71 -30.31
N VAL A 43 -25.39 20.62 -30.27
CA VAL A 43 -24.08 20.59 -29.63
C VAL A 43 -23.02 19.95 -30.51
N TYR A 44 -21.77 20.22 -30.20
CA TYR A 44 -20.60 19.53 -30.73
C TYR A 44 -19.79 18.93 -29.57
N ASP A 45 -19.64 17.61 -29.57
CA ASP A 45 -18.72 16.88 -28.70
C ASP A 45 -17.34 16.86 -29.38
N HIS A 46 -16.40 17.61 -28.81
CA HIS A 46 -15.03 17.70 -29.32
C HIS A 46 -14.22 16.43 -29.04
N ARG A 47 -14.57 15.64 -28.01
CA ARG A 47 -13.85 14.40 -27.69
C ARG A 47 -14.12 13.32 -28.73
N ARG A 48 -15.37 13.22 -29.19
CA ARG A 48 -15.79 12.24 -30.20
C ARG A 48 -15.88 12.81 -31.61
N GLU A 49 -15.62 14.11 -31.78
CA GLU A 49 -15.76 14.86 -33.03
C GLU A 49 -17.14 14.68 -33.68
N ARG A 50 -18.20 14.79 -32.86
CA ARG A 50 -19.58 14.51 -33.30
C ARG A 50 -20.52 15.65 -32.95
N ALA A 51 -21.24 16.12 -33.97
CA ALA A 51 -22.36 17.05 -33.82
C ALA A 51 -23.67 16.29 -33.60
N GLY A 52 -24.58 16.86 -32.81
CA GLY A 52 -25.92 16.30 -32.63
C GLY A 52 -26.80 17.17 -31.74
N TYR A 53 -27.86 16.58 -31.22
CA TYR A 53 -28.85 17.21 -30.36
C TYR A 53 -28.97 16.44 -29.05
N ILE A 54 -29.02 17.16 -27.94
CA ILE A 54 -29.25 16.63 -26.60
C ILE A 54 -30.40 17.40 -25.97
N ARG A 55 -31.27 16.73 -25.20
CA ARG A 55 -32.32 17.43 -24.46
C ARG A 55 -31.69 18.43 -23.47
N ALA A 56 -32.26 19.63 -23.39
CA ALA A 56 -31.69 20.71 -22.59
C ALA A 56 -31.56 20.36 -21.10
N ASP A 57 -32.47 19.55 -20.54
CA ASP A 57 -32.46 19.09 -19.15
C ASP A 57 -31.34 18.08 -18.80
N ARG A 58 -30.65 17.55 -19.81
CA ARG A 58 -29.49 16.66 -19.62
C ARG A 58 -28.16 17.41 -19.56
N LEU A 59 -28.18 18.72 -19.82
CA LEU A 59 -27.00 19.56 -19.89
C LEU A 59 -27.09 20.68 -18.86
N HIS A 60 -25.98 20.97 -18.17
CA HIS A 60 -25.83 22.22 -17.43
C HIS A 60 -25.03 23.21 -18.26
N ARG A 61 -25.63 24.35 -18.60
CA ARG A 61 -24.94 25.42 -19.32
C ARG A 61 -23.97 26.12 -18.38
N MET A 62 -22.75 26.33 -18.83
CA MET A 62 -21.72 27.02 -18.06
C MET A 62 -21.22 28.26 -18.77
N GLN A 63 -20.97 29.28 -17.96
CA GLN A 63 -20.19 30.45 -18.36
C GLN A 63 -18.77 30.29 -17.81
N LEU A 64 -17.77 30.56 -18.65
CA LEU A 64 -16.35 30.44 -18.32
C LEU A 64 -15.73 31.83 -18.16
N SER A 65 -16.43 32.69 -17.43
CA SER A 65 -16.01 34.05 -17.10
C SER A 65 -15.64 34.14 -15.62
N ASN A 66 -14.82 35.14 -15.28
CA ASN A 66 -14.41 35.40 -13.90
C ASN A 66 -15.61 35.53 -12.95
N ASP A 67 -16.69 36.17 -13.39
CA ASP A 67 -17.91 36.38 -12.58
C ASP A 67 -18.64 35.08 -12.24
N ALA A 68 -18.47 34.03 -13.06
CA ALA A 68 -19.09 32.72 -12.85
C ALA A 68 -18.26 31.81 -11.94
N ALA A 69 -16.98 32.11 -11.69
CA ALA A 69 -16.07 31.27 -10.94
C ALA A 69 -16.56 30.93 -9.51
N PRO A 70 -17.12 31.87 -8.72
CA PRO A 70 -17.62 31.54 -7.38
C PRO A 70 -18.73 30.47 -7.40
N ALA A 71 -19.66 30.57 -8.35
CA ALA A 71 -20.76 29.60 -8.47
C ALA A 71 -20.27 28.21 -8.88
N LEU A 72 -19.28 28.13 -9.79
CA LEU A 72 -18.66 26.87 -10.18
C LEU A 72 -17.94 26.21 -8.99
N LEU A 73 -17.29 26.99 -8.13
CA LEU A 73 -16.59 26.48 -6.96
C LEU A 73 -17.54 25.88 -5.92
N GLU A 74 -18.69 26.51 -5.69
CA GLU A 74 -19.70 25.97 -4.76
C GLU A 74 -20.26 24.62 -5.25
N VAL A 75 -20.51 24.49 -6.55
CA VAL A 75 -20.92 23.20 -7.13
C VAL A 75 -19.80 22.17 -6.99
N LEU A 76 -18.55 22.53 -7.26
CA LEU A 76 -17.41 21.64 -7.06
C LEU A 76 -17.28 21.17 -5.61
N ARG A 77 -17.42 22.07 -4.63
CA ARG A 77 -17.40 21.75 -3.19
C ARG A 77 -18.47 20.73 -2.85
N HIS A 78 -19.68 20.89 -3.38
CA HIS A 78 -20.77 19.93 -3.20
C HIS A 78 -20.47 18.56 -3.83
N LEU A 79 -20.02 18.54 -5.09
CA LEU A 79 -19.73 17.31 -5.83
C LEU A 79 -18.54 16.53 -5.26
N ARG A 80 -17.56 17.21 -4.66
CA ARG A 80 -16.43 16.58 -3.97
C ARG A 80 -16.92 15.53 -2.98
N ASP A 81 -17.99 15.83 -2.25
CA ASP A 81 -18.49 15.00 -1.16
C ASP A 81 -19.58 14.01 -1.62
N GLN A 82 -19.84 13.90 -2.93
CA GLN A 82 -20.80 12.97 -3.53
C GLN A 82 -20.14 11.79 -4.25
N PRO A 83 -20.13 10.57 -3.65
CA PRO A 83 -19.73 9.36 -4.35
C PRO A 83 -20.60 9.13 -5.59
N GLY A 84 -19.98 8.77 -6.73
CA GLY A 84 -20.71 8.62 -7.99
C GLY A 84 -20.57 9.78 -8.96
N ALA A 85 -20.33 11.00 -8.44
CA ALA A 85 -20.30 12.22 -9.24
C ALA A 85 -18.89 12.69 -9.63
N GLU A 86 -17.90 11.80 -9.66
CA GLU A 86 -16.49 12.13 -9.79
C GLU A 86 -16.16 12.74 -11.15
N ALA A 87 -16.58 12.12 -12.25
CA ALA A 87 -16.35 12.64 -13.59
C ALA A 87 -17.05 14.00 -13.79
N LEU A 88 -18.27 14.15 -13.26
CA LEU A 88 -18.99 15.43 -13.24
C LEU A 88 -18.21 16.49 -12.45
N GLY A 89 -17.78 16.16 -11.23
CA GLY A 89 -17.00 17.06 -10.38
C GLY A 89 -15.68 17.48 -11.02
N LEU A 90 -14.99 16.58 -11.71
CA LEU A 90 -13.76 16.89 -12.46
C LEU A 90 -14.03 17.88 -13.60
N ALA A 91 -15.16 17.77 -14.28
CA ALA A 91 -15.57 18.73 -15.30
C ALA A 91 -15.86 20.13 -14.70
N TYR A 92 -16.50 20.20 -13.52
CA TYR A 92 -16.66 21.46 -12.79
C TYR A 92 -15.32 22.02 -12.30
N ALA A 93 -14.38 21.18 -11.87
CA ALA A 93 -13.04 21.62 -11.51
C ALA A 93 -12.29 22.22 -12.71
N ALA A 94 -12.34 21.58 -13.88
CA ALA A 94 -11.76 22.10 -15.10
C ALA A 94 -12.42 23.42 -15.53
N ALA A 95 -13.74 23.50 -15.48
CA ALA A 95 -14.49 24.73 -15.77
C ALA A 95 -14.11 25.86 -14.81
N TRP A 96 -13.99 25.57 -13.52
CA TRP A 96 -13.55 26.54 -12.52
C TRP A 96 -12.12 27.01 -12.78
N ILE A 97 -11.18 26.09 -13.07
CA ILE A 97 -9.78 26.43 -13.39
C ILE A 97 -9.71 27.36 -14.60
N GLN A 98 -10.56 27.13 -15.61
CA GLN A 98 -10.63 27.96 -16.81
C GLN A 98 -11.28 29.34 -16.54
N ALA A 99 -12.24 29.42 -15.62
CA ALA A 99 -12.96 30.64 -15.29
C ALA A 99 -12.26 31.51 -14.23
N ALA A 100 -11.47 30.91 -13.34
CA ALA A 100 -10.91 31.61 -12.19
C ALA A 100 -9.75 32.55 -12.58
N PRO A 101 -9.71 33.79 -12.04
CA PRO A 101 -8.56 34.68 -12.17
C PRO A 101 -7.26 34.06 -11.60
N ALA A 102 -6.11 34.48 -12.13
CA ALA A 102 -4.81 33.96 -11.72
C ALA A 102 -4.51 34.16 -10.22
N GLU A 103 -5.00 35.25 -9.64
CA GLU A 103 -4.90 35.54 -8.20
C GLU A 103 -5.70 34.53 -7.37
N GLN A 104 -6.91 34.20 -7.81
CA GLN A 104 -7.78 33.24 -7.11
C GLN A 104 -7.24 31.81 -7.22
N LEU A 105 -6.69 31.45 -8.39
CA LEU A 105 -6.02 30.16 -8.63
C LEU A 105 -4.81 29.92 -7.69
N LYS A 106 -4.11 30.99 -7.30
CA LYS A 106 -2.96 30.93 -6.39
C LYS A 106 -3.38 31.01 -4.91
N GLY A 107 -4.62 31.41 -4.64
CA GLY A 107 -5.15 31.60 -3.31
C GLY A 107 -5.78 30.35 -2.70
N VAL A 108 -6.51 30.55 -1.60
CA VAL A 108 -7.18 29.48 -0.84
C VAL A 108 -8.21 28.74 -1.70
N ASP A 109 -8.95 29.45 -2.55
CA ASP A 109 -9.93 28.84 -3.46
C ASP A 109 -9.28 27.92 -4.50
N GLY A 110 -8.09 28.30 -5.00
CA GLY A 110 -7.29 27.42 -5.86
C GLY A 110 -6.90 26.13 -5.17
N LEU A 111 -6.45 26.22 -3.92
CA LEU A 111 -6.12 25.05 -3.11
C LEU A 111 -7.35 24.19 -2.79
N ASP A 112 -8.52 24.81 -2.57
CA ASP A 112 -9.80 24.11 -2.45
C ASP A 112 -10.16 23.34 -3.72
N ALA A 113 -10.00 23.96 -4.88
CA ALA A 113 -10.29 23.32 -6.15
C ALA A 113 -9.31 22.17 -6.45
N PHE A 114 -8.01 22.33 -6.17
CA PHE A 114 -7.02 21.26 -6.36
C PHE A 114 -7.22 20.09 -5.38
N ASP A 115 -7.58 20.37 -4.12
CA ASP A 115 -7.95 19.33 -3.15
C ASP A 115 -9.19 18.54 -3.60
N ALA A 116 -10.21 19.25 -4.08
CA ALA A 116 -11.42 18.62 -4.61
C ALA A 116 -11.12 17.76 -5.87
N LEU A 117 -10.38 18.32 -6.83
CA LEU A 117 -9.96 17.63 -8.05
C LEU A 117 -9.17 16.36 -7.72
N GLY A 118 -8.17 16.45 -6.83
CA GLY A 118 -7.36 15.30 -6.43
C GLY A 118 -8.21 14.22 -5.74
N THR A 119 -9.11 14.62 -4.85
CA THR A 119 -10.04 13.71 -4.16
C THR A 119 -10.97 12.99 -5.13
N LEU A 120 -11.55 13.72 -6.08
CA LEU A 120 -12.43 13.17 -7.12
C LEU A 120 -11.68 12.22 -8.05
N ALA A 121 -10.48 12.61 -8.52
CA ALA A 121 -9.66 11.78 -9.39
C ALA A 121 -9.22 10.48 -8.71
N GLU A 122 -8.77 10.55 -7.46
CA GLU A 122 -8.38 9.38 -6.67
C GLU A 122 -9.57 8.45 -6.40
N ARG A 123 -10.75 9.01 -6.08
CA ARG A 123 -11.97 8.21 -5.89
C ARG A 123 -12.42 7.55 -7.20
N LEU A 124 -12.34 8.25 -8.33
CA LEU A 124 -12.62 7.69 -9.64
C LEU A 124 -11.67 6.54 -9.98
N ALA A 125 -10.37 6.71 -9.74
CA ALA A 125 -9.36 5.67 -9.97
C ALA A 125 -9.61 4.41 -9.11
N ARG A 126 -9.97 4.59 -7.83
CA ARG A 126 -10.36 3.49 -6.95
C ARG A 126 -11.61 2.77 -7.42
N ARG A 127 -12.67 3.52 -7.79
CA ARG A 127 -13.89 2.90 -8.32
C ARG A 127 -13.61 2.17 -9.62
N ALA A 128 -12.81 2.73 -10.52
CA ALA A 128 -12.46 2.05 -11.76
C ALA A 128 -11.72 0.74 -11.49
N SER A 129 -10.76 0.73 -10.55
CA SER A 129 -10.08 -0.49 -10.11
C SER A 129 -11.06 -1.56 -9.58
N LEU A 130 -12.10 -1.15 -8.84
CA LEU A 130 -13.14 -2.06 -8.37
C LEU A 130 -14.10 -2.50 -9.49
N GLY A 131 -14.44 -1.60 -10.42
CA GLY A 131 -15.30 -1.86 -11.57
C GLY A 131 -14.71 -2.89 -12.52
N LEU A 132 -13.39 -2.85 -12.73
CA LEU A 132 -12.65 -3.89 -13.46
C LEU A 132 -12.82 -5.28 -12.81
N ALA A 133 -12.95 -5.34 -11.49
CA ALA A 133 -13.21 -6.58 -10.78
C ALA A 133 -14.69 -7.00 -10.79
N ALA A 134 -15.62 -6.09 -11.10
CA ALA A 134 -17.07 -6.32 -11.08
C ALA A 134 -17.65 -6.83 -12.42
N GLY A 135 -16.80 -6.99 -13.46
CA GLY A 135 -17.18 -7.52 -14.77
C GLY A 135 -17.58 -6.47 -15.81
N LYS A 136 -17.94 -6.94 -17.01
CA LYS A 136 -18.05 -6.12 -18.25
C LYS A 136 -18.89 -4.83 -18.14
N PRO A 137 -20.09 -4.81 -17.52
CA PRO A 137 -20.89 -3.60 -17.45
C PRO A 137 -20.27 -2.50 -16.57
N GLY A 138 -19.67 -2.89 -15.44
CA GLY A 138 -18.98 -1.97 -14.53
C GLY A 138 -17.69 -1.42 -15.13
N GLU A 139 -16.97 -2.27 -15.87
CA GLU A 139 -15.77 -1.90 -16.62
C GLU A 139 -16.06 -0.83 -17.69
N ALA A 140 -17.12 -1.00 -18.49
CA ALA A 140 -17.47 -0.06 -19.56
C ALA A 140 -17.79 1.33 -19.00
N ALA A 141 -18.63 1.41 -17.97
CA ALA A 141 -18.99 2.69 -17.33
C ALA A 141 -17.78 3.39 -16.68
N ALA A 142 -16.91 2.62 -16.00
CA ALA A 142 -15.70 3.17 -15.40
C ALA A 142 -14.71 3.69 -16.46
N THR A 143 -14.56 2.96 -17.56
CA THR A 143 -13.68 3.34 -18.68
C THR A 143 -14.12 4.66 -19.29
N GLU A 144 -15.42 4.81 -19.55
CA GLU A 144 -15.94 6.03 -20.19
C GLU A 144 -15.78 7.27 -19.30
N GLN A 145 -15.95 7.12 -17.99
CA GLN A 145 -15.69 8.18 -17.02
C GLN A 145 -14.19 8.53 -16.91
N LEU A 146 -13.30 7.54 -17.00
CA LEU A 146 -11.86 7.77 -17.05
C LEU A 146 -11.45 8.52 -18.31
N GLU A 147 -12.02 8.18 -19.47
CA GLU A 147 -11.77 8.89 -20.73
C GLU A 147 -12.26 10.35 -20.68
N ALA A 148 -13.45 10.59 -20.10
CA ALA A 148 -13.95 11.94 -19.89
C ALA A 148 -12.99 12.76 -19.01
N ALA A 149 -12.50 12.18 -17.91
CA ALA A 149 -11.50 12.82 -17.05
C ALA A 149 -10.16 13.04 -17.77
N ALA A 150 -9.70 12.08 -18.58
CA ALA A 150 -8.46 12.20 -19.34
C ALA A 150 -8.52 13.32 -20.39
N TYR A 151 -9.67 13.51 -21.03
CA TYR A 151 -9.91 14.63 -21.97
C TYR A 151 -9.79 16.00 -21.27
N LEU A 152 -10.07 16.08 -19.97
CA LEU A 152 -9.88 17.27 -19.15
C LEU A 152 -8.42 17.45 -18.67
N GLY A 153 -7.50 16.57 -19.08
CA GLY A 153 -6.10 16.62 -18.69
C GLY A 153 -5.74 15.85 -17.41
N ILE A 154 -6.67 15.08 -16.85
CA ILE A 154 -6.40 14.26 -15.65
C ILE A 154 -5.68 12.97 -16.06
N ALA A 155 -4.47 12.78 -15.56
CA ALA A 155 -3.67 11.61 -15.91
C ALA A 155 -3.86 10.45 -14.92
N PHE A 156 -4.07 9.25 -15.46
CA PHE A 156 -4.12 7.99 -14.72
C PHE A 156 -3.03 7.04 -15.23
N LYS A 157 -2.57 6.16 -14.34
CA LYS A 157 -1.67 5.06 -14.65
C LYS A 157 -2.28 3.75 -14.20
N SER A 158 -1.98 2.70 -14.94
CA SER A 158 -2.45 1.34 -14.65
C SER A 158 -1.28 0.48 -14.19
N TYR A 159 -1.47 -0.25 -13.09
CA TYR A 159 -0.48 -1.16 -12.52
C TYR A 159 -1.11 -2.53 -12.34
N GLU A 160 -0.42 -3.59 -12.76
CA GLU A 160 -0.83 -4.96 -12.47
C GLU A 160 -0.19 -5.43 -11.16
N GLN A 161 -1.00 -5.93 -10.23
CA GLN A 161 -0.54 -6.50 -8.97
C GLN A 161 -1.37 -7.73 -8.60
N GLY A 162 -0.71 -8.88 -8.47
CA GLY A 162 -1.37 -10.13 -8.07
C GLY A 162 -2.52 -10.53 -9.01
N GLY A 163 -2.34 -10.33 -10.32
CA GLY A 163 -3.34 -10.61 -11.35
C GLY A 163 -4.53 -9.64 -11.37
N ARG A 164 -4.44 -8.50 -10.66
CA ARG A 164 -5.45 -7.44 -10.67
C ARG A 164 -4.88 -6.15 -11.22
N MET A 165 -5.67 -5.46 -12.03
CA MET A 165 -5.35 -4.14 -12.54
C MET A 165 -5.79 -3.07 -11.52
N HIS A 166 -4.86 -2.19 -11.17
CA HIS A 166 -5.08 -1.02 -10.33
C HIS A 166 -4.90 0.24 -11.15
N ILE A 167 -5.94 1.08 -11.20
CA ILE A 167 -5.88 2.42 -11.78
C ILE A 167 -5.53 3.40 -10.67
N CYS A 168 -4.56 4.26 -10.95
CA CYS A 168 -4.01 5.22 -10.01
C CYS A 168 -3.93 6.61 -10.64
N TYR A 169 -4.44 7.60 -9.94
CA TYR A 169 -4.26 9.00 -10.32
C TYR A 169 -2.77 9.39 -10.16
N THR A 170 -2.21 10.16 -11.09
CA THR A 170 -0.80 10.62 -11.03
C THR A 170 -0.54 11.62 -9.92
N GLY A 171 -1.58 12.30 -9.43
CA GLY A 171 -1.50 13.11 -8.21
C GLY A 171 -1.02 14.55 -8.39
N ASP A 172 -1.03 15.11 -9.60
CA ASP A 172 -0.53 16.46 -9.88
C ASP A 172 -1.24 17.56 -9.05
N ALA A 173 -2.55 17.45 -8.82
CA ALA A 173 -3.29 18.36 -7.95
C ALA A 173 -2.90 18.18 -6.48
N PHE A 174 -2.70 16.95 -6.02
CA PHE A 174 -2.23 16.67 -4.66
C PHE A 174 -0.81 17.19 -4.41
N GLN A 175 0.07 17.19 -5.43
CA GLN A 175 1.38 17.80 -5.32
C GLN A 175 1.29 19.31 -5.07
N ARG A 176 0.33 20.00 -5.72
CA ARG A 176 0.06 21.44 -5.48
C ARG A 176 -0.46 21.68 -4.05
N VAL A 177 -1.39 20.85 -3.59
CA VAL A 177 -1.92 20.90 -2.21
C VAL A 177 -0.79 20.71 -1.20
N LEU A 178 0.07 19.71 -1.38
CA LEU A 178 1.19 19.46 -0.47
C LEU A 178 2.21 20.60 -0.43
N ALA A 179 2.43 21.28 -1.54
CA ALA A 179 3.40 22.35 -1.65
C ALA A 179 2.95 23.64 -0.96
N ALA A 180 1.64 23.93 -0.92
CA ALA A 180 1.15 25.27 -0.58
C ALA A 180 -0.02 25.33 0.41
N ASP A 181 -0.78 24.26 0.64
CA ASP A 181 -1.96 24.32 1.52
C ASP A 181 -1.55 24.36 3.00
N PRO A 182 -1.97 25.34 3.81
CA PRO A 182 -1.63 25.37 5.23
C PRO A 182 -2.40 24.32 6.07
N ARG A 183 -3.50 23.75 5.55
CA ARG A 183 -4.37 22.82 6.29
C ARG A 183 -3.78 21.42 6.31
N LEU A 184 -3.49 20.93 7.51
CA LEU A 184 -2.82 19.64 7.71
C LEU A 184 -3.65 18.45 7.21
N GLU A 185 -4.97 18.49 7.32
CA GLU A 185 -5.85 17.38 6.93
C GLU A 185 -5.80 17.11 5.42
N ARG A 186 -5.74 18.18 4.62
CA ARG A 186 -5.63 18.09 3.16
C ARG A 186 -4.26 17.62 2.73
N ARG A 187 -3.20 18.15 3.37
CA ARG A 187 -1.83 17.66 3.18
C ARG A 187 -1.71 16.17 3.55
N ALA A 188 -2.33 15.74 4.64
CA ALA A 188 -2.37 14.34 5.04
C ALA A 188 -3.06 13.45 4.00
N THR A 189 -4.23 13.88 3.51
CA THR A 189 -4.98 13.17 2.47
C THR A 189 -4.19 13.07 1.16
N ALA A 190 -3.59 14.17 0.73
CA ALA A 190 -2.72 14.23 -0.44
C ALA A 190 -1.49 13.31 -0.30
N ALA A 191 -0.84 13.31 0.86
CA ALA A 191 0.30 12.44 1.13
C ALA A 191 -0.08 10.95 1.11
N LEU A 192 -1.23 10.60 1.72
CA LEU A 192 -1.74 9.23 1.69
C LEU A 192 -2.06 8.76 0.27
N ALA A 193 -2.62 9.63 -0.57
CA ALA A 193 -2.93 9.31 -1.97
C ALA A 193 -1.65 9.10 -2.81
N LEU A 194 -0.66 9.97 -2.67
CA LEU A 194 0.60 9.91 -3.44
C LEU A 194 1.53 8.75 -3.04
N THR A 195 1.31 8.15 -1.88
CA THR A 195 2.19 7.10 -1.33
C THR A 195 1.55 5.72 -1.32
N ARG A 196 0.44 5.53 -2.05
CA ARG A 196 -0.24 4.24 -2.25
C ARG A 196 0.73 3.16 -2.73
N ALA A 197 0.65 1.97 -2.12
CA ALA A 197 1.62 0.92 -2.37
C ALA A 197 1.34 0.24 -3.72
N GLU A 198 0.05 0.04 -3.99
CA GLU A 198 -0.53 -0.48 -5.22
C GLU A 198 -0.36 0.47 -6.43
N CYS A 199 -0.02 1.74 -6.18
CA CYS A 199 0.27 2.73 -7.22
C CYS A 199 1.78 2.81 -7.49
N THR A 200 2.40 1.66 -7.72
CA THR A 200 3.82 1.52 -8.02
C THR A 200 3.98 0.51 -9.13
N ASP A 201 4.89 0.79 -10.06
CA ASP A 201 5.30 -0.22 -11.03
C ASP A 201 6.11 -1.32 -10.31
N HIS A 202 5.66 -2.56 -10.41
CA HIS A 202 6.34 -3.68 -9.77
C HIS A 202 7.55 -4.18 -10.56
N ALA A 203 7.67 -3.80 -11.84
CA ALA A 203 8.77 -4.19 -12.72
C ALA A 203 10.04 -3.34 -12.53
N ILE A 204 10.01 -2.26 -11.73
CA ILE A 204 11.18 -1.44 -11.46
C ILE A 204 12.26 -2.22 -10.71
N SER A 205 13.51 -1.82 -10.92
CA SER A 205 14.65 -2.44 -10.24
C SER A 205 14.58 -2.26 -8.71
N LEU A 206 15.29 -3.12 -7.97
CA LEU A 206 15.38 -3.01 -6.51
C LEU A 206 15.94 -1.65 -6.05
N GLN A 207 16.88 -1.08 -6.81
CA GLN A 207 17.48 0.23 -6.51
C GLN A 207 16.48 1.37 -6.71
N GLU A 208 15.73 1.36 -7.81
CA GLU A 208 14.67 2.35 -8.05
C GLU A 208 13.56 2.24 -7.02
N ARG A 209 13.19 1.03 -6.61
CA ARG A 209 12.22 0.79 -5.53
C ARG A 209 12.71 1.35 -4.20
N ALA A 210 13.98 1.16 -3.86
CA ALA A 210 14.58 1.73 -2.66
C ALA A 210 14.49 3.27 -2.68
N ARG A 211 14.90 3.90 -3.80
CA ARG A 211 14.80 5.36 -3.98
C ARG A 211 13.37 5.88 -3.87
N LEU A 212 12.41 5.17 -4.46
CA LEU A 212 11.00 5.53 -4.37
C LEU A 212 10.49 5.47 -2.92
N ASN A 213 10.86 4.44 -2.17
CA ASN A 213 10.46 4.30 -0.76
C ASN A 213 11.05 5.41 0.12
N GLU A 214 12.29 5.84 -0.12
CA GLU A 214 12.88 7.01 0.53
C GLU A 214 12.09 8.29 0.23
N GLN A 215 11.77 8.54 -1.05
CA GLN A 215 10.96 9.69 -1.45
C GLN A 215 9.57 9.69 -0.80
N ARG A 216 8.95 8.50 -0.68
CA ARG A 216 7.67 8.35 0.02
C ARG A 216 7.79 8.63 1.51
N ALA A 217 8.85 8.15 2.15
CA ALA A 217 9.12 8.41 3.56
C ALA A 217 9.26 9.92 3.82
N GLU A 218 10.10 10.59 3.03
CA GLU A 218 10.28 12.04 3.10
C GLU A 218 8.97 12.81 2.89
N LEU A 219 8.16 12.41 1.91
CA LEU A 219 6.88 13.05 1.63
C LEU A 219 5.92 12.92 2.82
N LEU A 220 5.85 11.74 3.44
CA LEU A 220 5.01 11.50 4.60
C LEU A 220 5.48 12.27 5.82
N ASP A 221 6.79 12.37 6.04
CA ASP A 221 7.36 13.06 7.20
C ASP A 221 7.19 14.60 7.14
N ARG A 222 6.96 15.17 5.95
CA ARG A 222 6.63 16.60 5.79
C ARG A 222 5.25 16.98 6.34
N VAL A 223 4.39 16.01 6.67
CA VAL A 223 3.04 16.26 7.19
C VAL A 223 3.03 16.15 8.71
N ALA A 224 2.76 17.25 9.41
CA ALA A 224 2.61 17.24 10.86
C ALA A 224 1.35 16.45 11.28
N THR A 225 1.43 15.74 12.42
CA THR A 225 0.35 14.88 12.91
C THR A 225 -0.33 15.39 14.17
N ASP A 226 0.18 16.44 14.81
CA ASP A 226 -0.22 16.86 16.15
C ASP A 226 -1.66 17.37 16.24
N SER A 227 -2.16 18.00 15.16
CA SER A 227 -3.51 18.57 15.10
C SER A 227 -4.44 17.82 14.15
N LEU A 228 -4.06 16.61 13.72
CA LEU A 228 -4.92 15.81 12.86
C LEU A 228 -6.00 15.07 13.67
N PRO A 229 -7.20 14.88 13.09
CA PRO A 229 -8.19 13.96 13.64
C PRO A 229 -7.58 12.57 13.89
N PRO A 230 -7.92 11.87 14.99
CA PRO A 230 -7.29 10.61 15.37
C PRO A 230 -7.28 9.55 14.27
N TRP A 231 -8.41 9.37 13.57
CA TRP A 231 -8.52 8.41 12.47
C TRP A 231 -7.55 8.72 11.31
N LEU A 232 -7.36 10.00 10.96
CA LEU A 232 -6.47 10.41 9.87
C LEU A 232 -5.00 10.35 10.29
N LYS A 233 -4.71 10.72 11.54
CA LYS A 233 -3.40 10.51 12.16
C LYS A 233 -3.01 9.03 12.09
N ASN A 234 -3.89 8.13 12.53
CA ASN A 234 -3.63 6.69 12.49
C ASN A 234 -3.34 6.20 11.07
N ARG A 235 -4.08 6.66 10.05
CA ARG A 235 -3.79 6.30 8.64
C ARG A 235 -2.39 6.73 8.20
N LEU A 236 -1.94 7.93 8.58
CA LEU A 236 -0.57 8.38 8.30
C LEU A 236 0.46 7.53 9.02
N LEU A 237 0.25 7.23 10.31
CA LEU A 237 1.14 6.37 11.09
C LEU A 237 1.27 4.97 10.45
N LEU A 238 0.16 4.37 10.01
CA LEU A 238 0.15 3.10 9.30
C LEU A 238 0.94 3.14 7.98
N ARG A 239 0.74 4.21 7.20
CA ARG A 239 1.47 4.43 5.95
C ARG A 239 2.96 4.61 6.21
N ARG A 240 3.34 5.40 7.22
CA ARG A 240 4.74 5.59 7.64
C ARG A 240 5.36 4.30 8.13
N ALA A 241 4.70 3.53 8.99
CA ALA A 241 5.19 2.24 9.45
C ALA A 241 5.48 1.29 8.29
N SER A 242 4.58 1.23 7.30
CA SER A 242 4.75 0.40 6.10
C SER A 242 5.94 0.85 5.24
N VAL A 243 6.02 2.15 4.93
CA VAL A 243 7.09 2.71 4.07
C VAL A 243 8.45 2.63 4.75
N TRP A 244 8.54 2.99 6.04
CA TRP A 244 9.79 2.91 6.80
C TRP A 244 10.26 1.47 6.98
N SER A 245 9.35 0.49 7.01
CA SER A 245 9.74 -0.93 6.97
C SER A 245 10.45 -1.29 5.67
N SER A 246 9.91 -0.86 4.53
CA SER A 246 10.52 -1.08 3.22
C SER A 246 11.87 -0.35 3.08
N VAL A 247 11.99 0.86 3.64
CA VAL A 247 13.25 1.61 3.72
C VAL A 247 14.28 0.86 4.56
N ALA A 248 13.90 0.37 5.74
CA ALA A 248 14.77 -0.41 6.62
C ALA A 248 15.30 -1.68 5.94
N PHE A 249 14.42 -2.40 5.23
CA PHE A 249 14.82 -3.57 4.46
C PHE A 249 15.83 -3.23 3.35
N ALA A 250 15.57 -2.18 2.57
CA ALA A 250 16.46 -1.76 1.49
C ALA A 250 17.85 -1.34 2.02
N ARG A 251 17.87 -0.53 3.09
CA ARG A 251 19.10 -0.09 3.76
C ARG A 251 19.89 -1.25 4.36
N ALA A 252 19.21 -2.21 5.00
CA ALA A 252 19.87 -3.40 5.52
C ALA A 252 20.52 -4.22 4.39
N ARG A 253 19.81 -4.40 3.28
CA ARG A 253 20.32 -5.11 2.10
C ARG A 253 21.54 -4.43 1.47
N SER A 254 21.62 -3.10 1.51
CA SER A 254 22.79 -2.34 1.03
C SER A 254 23.91 -2.22 2.07
N GLY A 255 23.73 -2.73 3.29
CA GLY A 255 24.71 -2.58 4.38
C GLY A 255 24.79 -1.15 4.94
N ASP A 256 23.74 -0.35 4.78
CA ASP A 256 23.66 1.01 5.33
C ASP A 256 23.40 0.95 6.85
N ALA A 257 24.25 1.63 7.62
CA ALA A 257 24.18 1.67 9.08
C ALA A 257 22.87 2.28 9.61
N SER A 258 22.18 3.10 8.82
CA SER A 258 20.90 3.72 9.19
C SER A 258 19.69 2.78 9.07
N ALA A 259 19.90 1.51 8.68
CA ALA A 259 18.84 0.49 8.63
C ALA A 259 18.18 0.27 10.00
N ALA A 260 18.95 0.31 11.09
CA ALA A 260 18.44 0.16 12.45
C ALA A 260 17.48 1.30 12.81
N ALA A 261 17.89 2.56 12.58
CA ALA A 261 17.06 3.73 12.82
C ALA A 261 15.76 3.72 11.99
N ALA A 262 15.82 3.26 10.74
CA ALA A 262 14.65 3.11 9.89
C ALA A 262 13.68 2.03 10.43
N ALA A 263 14.19 0.91 10.95
CA ALA A 263 13.35 -0.13 11.56
C ALA A 263 12.75 0.32 12.90
N GLU A 264 13.52 1.02 13.73
CA GLU A 264 13.02 1.65 14.97
C GLU A 264 11.90 2.64 14.66
N ARG A 265 12.08 3.47 13.63
CA ARG A 265 11.05 4.39 13.13
C ARG A 265 9.79 3.63 12.73
N ALA A 266 9.90 2.58 11.92
CA ALA A 266 8.75 1.78 11.50
C ALA A 266 7.98 1.17 12.69
N LEU A 267 8.69 0.62 13.67
CA LEU A 267 8.12 0.04 14.88
C LEU A 267 7.47 1.10 15.78
N GLY A 268 8.08 2.28 15.91
CA GLY A 268 7.57 3.40 16.69
C GLY A 268 6.30 4.00 16.09
N GLU A 269 6.24 4.16 14.77
CA GLU A 269 5.04 4.62 14.06
C GLU A 269 3.87 3.64 14.26
N LEU A 270 4.12 2.33 14.10
CA LEU A 270 3.10 1.31 14.35
C LEU A 270 2.64 1.29 15.82
N ALA A 271 3.57 1.41 16.76
CA ALA A 271 3.25 1.43 18.19
C ALA A 271 2.42 2.66 18.60
N SER A 272 2.49 3.74 17.82
CA SER A 272 1.74 4.98 18.06
C SER A 272 0.31 4.93 17.52
N VAL A 273 -0.07 3.85 16.82
CA VAL A 273 -1.43 3.68 16.28
C VAL A 273 -2.40 3.33 17.38
N ALA A 274 -3.43 4.15 17.57
CA ALA A 274 -4.54 3.85 18.45
C ALA A 274 -5.60 3.03 17.71
N LYS A 275 -5.58 1.69 17.84
CA LYS A 275 -6.52 0.78 17.16
C LYS A 275 -8.00 1.12 17.38
N SER A 276 -8.37 1.63 18.55
CA SER A 276 -9.74 2.05 18.87
C SER A 276 -10.23 3.24 18.06
N GLU A 277 -9.30 4.03 17.52
CA GLU A 277 -9.55 5.20 16.68
C GLU A 277 -9.33 4.87 15.19
N LEU A 278 -9.34 3.58 14.83
CA LEU A 278 -9.16 3.12 13.45
C LEU A 278 -10.45 2.46 12.96
N PRO A 279 -11.16 3.07 12.00
CA PRO A 279 -12.31 2.44 11.36
C PRO A 279 -11.98 1.08 10.75
N ASP A 280 -12.96 0.15 10.77
CA ASP A 280 -12.80 -1.23 10.30
C ASP A 280 -12.29 -1.34 8.86
N GLU A 281 -12.65 -0.37 8.00
CA GLU A 281 -12.20 -0.30 6.61
C GLU A 281 -10.67 -0.19 6.46
N TYR A 282 -9.95 0.26 7.50
CA TYR A 282 -8.49 0.38 7.53
C TYR A 282 -7.79 -0.74 8.30
N LEU A 283 -8.52 -1.73 8.83
CA LEU A 283 -7.90 -2.92 9.43
C LEU A 283 -6.98 -3.68 8.46
N PRO A 284 -7.28 -3.80 7.14
CA PRO A 284 -6.33 -4.37 6.19
C PRO A 284 -5.00 -3.61 6.16
N ASP A 285 -5.03 -2.27 6.18
CA ASP A 285 -3.82 -1.44 6.19
C ASP A 285 -3.05 -1.61 7.52
N TYR A 286 -3.75 -1.79 8.64
CA TYR A 286 -3.12 -2.13 9.93
C TYR A 286 -2.37 -3.46 9.86
N ASN A 287 -3.01 -4.51 9.35
CA ASN A 287 -2.42 -5.83 9.25
C ASN A 287 -1.20 -5.81 8.31
N ASP A 288 -1.31 -5.11 7.17
CA ASP A 288 -0.19 -4.96 6.25
C ASP A 288 1.00 -4.24 6.90
N ALA A 289 0.75 -3.12 7.60
CA ALA A 289 1.80 -2.39 8.32
C ALA A 289 2.43 -3.23 9.44
N ALA A 290 1.63 -3.97 10.20
CA ALA A 290 2.09 -4.83 11.29
C ALA A 290 3.01 -5.96 10.79
N MET A 291 2.62 -6.64 9.71
CA MET A 291 3.45 -7.68 9.10
C MET A 291 4.77 -7.13 8.55
N ARG A 292 4.75 -5.97 7.88
CA ARG A 292 5.96 -5.30 7.36
C ARG A 292 6.91 -4.90 8.49
N ALA A 293 6.39 -4.24 9.52
CA ALA A 293 7.18 -3.82 10.68
C ALA A 293 7.76 -5.02 11.43
N ASN A 294 6.98 -6.11 11.58
CA ASN A 294 7.50 -7.33 12.17
C ASN A 294 8.64 -7.91 11.32
N ALA A 295 8.48 -8.02 10.00
CA ALA A 295 9.49 -8.60 9.11
C ALA A 295 10.88 -7.98 9.31
N VAL A 296 10.96 -6.65 9.47
CA VAL A 296 12.23 -5.93 9.65
C VAL A 296 12.64 -5.69 11.11
N ARG A 297 11.86 -6.15 12.10
CA ARG A 297 12.10 -5.81 13.52
C ARG A 297 13.50 -6.14 14.04
N TRP A 298 14.15 -7.13 13.44
CA TRP A 298 15.50 -7.55 13.83
C TRP A 298 16.58 -6.53 13.46
N ALA A 299 16.34 -5.65 12.48
CA ALA A 299 17.25 -4.54 12.18
C ALA A 299 17.35 -3.53 13.34
N ALA A 300 16.28 -3.39 14.14
CA ALA A 300 16.24 -2.51 15.31
C ALA A 300 16.85 -3.15 16.57
N LEU A 301 17.34 -4.39 16.48
CA LEU A 301 17.98 -5.07 17.59
C LEU A 301 19.49 -5.10 17.41
N PRO A 302 20.26 -4.96 18.51
CA PRO A 302 21.70 -5.16 18.43
C PRO A 302 21.99 -6.61 17.99
N PRO A 303 23.18 -6.86 17.41
CA PRO A 303 23.63 -8.21 17.12
C PRO A 303 23.48 -9.11 18.34
N ALA A 304 23.03 -10.35 18.14
CA ALA A 304 22.93 -11.31 19.23
C ALA A 304 24.33 -11.53 19.83
N ALA A 305 24.39 -11.59 21.17
CA ALA A 305 25.63 -11.99 21.85
C ALA A 305 26.05 -13.39 21.34
N ALA A 306 27.34 -13.58 21.08
CA ALA A 306 27.87 -14.84 20.56
C ALA A 306 27.43 -16.00 21.48
N PRO A 307 26.58 -16.94 21.01
CA PRO A 307 26.14 -18.02 21.86
C PRO A 307 27.30 -18.98 22.12
N THR A 308 27.37 -19.54 23.32
CA THR A 308 28.54 -20.30 23.78
C THR A 308 28.64 -21.72 23.21
N ARG A 309 27.71 -22.15 22.33
CA ARG A 309 27.69 -23.50 21.76
C ARG A 309 27.50 -23.54 20.25
N LEU A 310 26.54 -22.79 19.72
CA LEU A 310 26.34 -22.63 18.29
C LEU A 310 26.24 -21.15 17.94
N SER A 311 26.83 -20.74 16.84
CA SER A 311 26.70 -19.37 16.34
C SER A 311 26.52 -19.36 14.83
N VAL A 312 26.00 -18.25 14.32
CA VAL A 312 25.94 -18.00 12.88
C VAL A 312 26.77 -16.78 12.56
N VAL A 313 27.56 -16.89 11.49
CA VAL A 313 28.28 -15.77 10.91
C VAL A 313 27.91 -15.65 9.44
N THR A 314 27.91 -14.43 8.93
CA THR A 314 27.63 -14.13 7.53
C THR A 314 28.88 -13.70 6.81
N THR A 315 29.13 -14.27 5.64
CA THR A 315 30.19 -13.85 4.71
C THR A 315 29.58 -13.47 3.36
N LYS A 316 30.33 -12.69 2.58
CA LYS A 316 29.94 -12.38 1.19
C LYS A 316 30.17 -13.63 0.32
N GLY A 317 29.16 -14.01 -0.45
CA GLY A 317 29.24 -15.06 -1.46
C GLY A 317 29.45 -14.47 -2.86
N GLN A 318 28.68 -14.95 -3.84
CA GLN A 318 28.54 -14.29 -5.14
C GLN A 318 28.01 -12.85 -5.02
N PRO A 319 28.10 -12.01 -6.07
CA PRO A 319 27.55 -10.66 -6.05
C PRO A 319 26.07 -10.63 -5.61
N GLY A 320 25.80 -9.98 -4.47
CA GLY A 320 24.46 -9.89 -3.88
C GLY A 320 24.03 -11.11 -3.04
N GLU A 321 24.88 -12.12 -2.92
CA GLU A 321 24.67 -13.32 -2.13
C GLU A 321 25.35 -13.20 -0.76
N THR A 322 24.64 -13.62 0.29
CA THR A 322 25.14 -13.74 1.66
C THR A 322 25.19 -15.22 2.04
N CYS A 323 26.37 -15.68 2.43
CA CYS A 323 26.57 -17.04 2.93
C CYS A 323 26.48 -17.07 4.44
N VAL A 324 25.64 -17.95 4.97
CA VAL A 324 25.47 -18.20 6.40
C VAL A 324 26.26 -19.45 6.77
N ALA A 325 27.21 -19.30 7.68
CA ALA A 325 27.97 -20.41 8.24
C ALA A 325 27.49 -20.68 9.67
N LEU A 326 27.12 -21.93 9.94
CA LEU A 326 26.86 -22.45 11.28
C LEU A 326 28.17 -22.93 11.90
N LEU A 327 28.48 -22.41 13.07
CA LEU A 327 29.74 -22.63 13.79
C LEU A 327 29.46 -23.17 15.20
N ASP A 328 30.47 -23.81 15.79
CA ASP A 328 30.53 -24.15 17.21
C ASP A 328 31.89 -23.73 17.80
N VAL A 329 32.26 -24.29 18.95
CA VAL A 329 33.56 -23.99 19.60
C VAL A 329 34.75 -24.65 18.91
N GLU A 330 34.54 -25.68 18.09
CA GLU A 330 35.58 -26.44 17.37
C GLU A 330 35.67 -26.08 15.88
N HIS A 331 34.60 -25.51 15.32
CA HIS A 331 34.44 -25.21 13.90
C HIS A 331 34.33 -23.70 13.66
N ASP A 332 35.27 -23.17 12.88
CA ASP A 332 35.29 -21.77 12.47
C ASP A 332 34.76 -21.56 11.04
N VAL A 333 34.82 -20.32 10.56
CA VAL A 333 34.34 -19.95 9.21
C VAL A 333 35.05 -20.67 8.06
N THR A 334 36.27 -21.20 8.29
CA THR A 334 37.03 -21.94 7.27
C THR A 334 36.57 -23.39 7.15
N LYS A 335 36.05 -23.96 8.25
CA LYS A 335 35.51 -25.32 8.31
C LYS A 335 34.19 -25.33 9.09
N PRO A 336 33.12 -24.71 8.56
CA PRO A 336 31.86 -24.60 9.27
C PRO A 336 31.16 -25.96 9.37
N LEU A 337 30.29 -26.10 10.38
CA LEU A 337 29.41 -27.27 10.52
C LEU A 337 28.45 -27.42 9.34
N LEU A 338 27.96 -26.29 8.83
CA LEU A 338 27.15 -26.18 7.63
C LEU A 338 27.30 -24.77 7.06
N ALA A 339 27.31 -24.64 5.73
CA ALA A 339 27.22 -23.36 5.06
C ALA A 339 26.05 -23.38 4.07
N ARG A 340 25.26 -22.30 4.04
CA ARG A 340 24.20 -22.10 3.04
C ARG A 340 24.13 -20.64 2.63
N CYS A 341 24.07 -20.38 1.34
CA CYS A 341 24.01 -19.04 0.79
C CYS A 341 22.58 -18.66 0.36
N THR A 342 22.29 -17.36 0.37
CA THR A 342 20.99 -16.78 0.01
C THR A 342 21.17 -15.39 -0.57
N TYR A 343 20.23 -14.98 -1.44
CA TYR A 343 20.11 -13.60 -1.90
C TYR A 343 19.19 -12.76 -1.00
N GLY A 344 18.70 -13.32 0.11
CA GLY A 344 17.88 -12.62 1.10
C GLY A 344 18.68 -11.90 2.18
N MET A 345 18.00 -11.05 2.94
CA MET A 345 18.58 -10.39 4.11
C MET A 345 18.60 -11.36 5.30
N VAL A 346 19.79 -11.62 5.86
CA VAL A 346 19.96 -12.52 7.00
C VAL A 346 19.99 -11.72 8.30
N TRP A 347 19.00 -11.95 9.17
CA TRP A 347 18.89 -11.24 10.44
C TRP A 347 19.62 -11.99 11.55
N THR A 348 20.95 -11.86 11.67
CA THR A 348 21.75 -12.61 12.65
C THR A 348 21.35 -12.38 14.11
N ALA A 349 20.79 -11.20 14.44
CA ALA A 349 20.22 -10.89 15.75
C ALA A 349 19.04 -11.80 16.15
N SER A 350 18.46 -12.53 15.19
CA SER A 350 17.37 -13.49 15.43
C SER A 350 17.83 -14.92 15.77
N ALA A 351 19.14 -15.19 15.73
CA ALA A 351 19.67 -16.51 15.97
C ALA A 351 19.30 -17.02 17.38
N ALA A 352 18.57 -18.13 17.43
CA ALA A 352 18.11 -18.74 18.68
C ALA A 352 18.50 -20.22 18.73
N VAL A 353 19.39 -20.55 19.66
CA VAL A 353 19.92 -21.90 19.85
C VAL A 353 19.07 -22.66 20.86
N ASP A 354 18.79 -23.94 20.58
CA ASP A 354 18.11 -24.80 21.55
C ASP A 354 19.03 -25.17 22.72
N LYS A 355 18.45 -25.60 23.85
CA LYS A 355 19.24 -25.92 25.04
C LYS A 355 20.25 -27.06 24.83
N ARG A 356 20.01 -27.96 23.87
CA ARG A 356 20.91 -29.10 23.59
C ARG A 356 22.04 -28.72 22.64
N GLY A 357 21.95 -27.61 21.91
CA GLY A 357 22.91 -27.27 20.85
C GLY A 357 22.80 -28.20 19.64
N SER A 358 21.59 -28.70 19.39
CA SER A 358 21.25 -29.57 18.25
C SER A 358 20.35 -28.88 17.22
N ALA A 359 19.84 -27.68 17.53
CA ALA A 359 19.05 -26.87 16.63
C ALA A 359 19.29 -25.37 16.81
N LEU A 360 19.15 -24.61 15.71
CA LEU A 360 19.21 -23.15 15.68
C LEU A 360 18.15 -22.61 14.73
N ALA A 361 17.37 -21.64 15.19
CA ALA A 361 16.40 -20.90 14.38
C ALA A 361 16.99 -19.55 13.95
N LEU A 362 16.79 -19.16 12.70
CA LEU A 362 17.33 -17.93 12.11
C LEU A 362 16.30 -17.32 11.14
N ALA A 363 16.00 -16.03 11.31
CA ALA A 363 15.11 -15.31 10.42
C ALA A 363 15.86 -14.81 9.18
N VAL A 364 15.31 -15.14 8.00
CA VAL A 364 15.86 -14.72 6.70
C VAL A 364 14.74 -14.10 5.88
N GLN A 365 14.96 -12.90 5.36
CA GLN A 365 13.97 -12.13 4.63
C GLN A 365 14.37 -12.01 3.15
N PRO A 366 13.88 -12.89 2.26
CA PRO A 366 14.22 -12.83 0.84
C PRO A 366 13.61 -11.62 0.13
N LEU A 367 12.41 -11.18 0.53
CA LEU A 367 11.69 -10.05 -0.10
C LEU A 367 11.18 -9.05 0.95
N ASP A 368 10.90 -7.83 0.50
CA ASP A 368 10.28 -6.81 1.35
C ASP A 368 8.92 -7.30 1.88
N GLY A 369 8.77 -7.34 3.20
CA GLY A 369 7.58 -7.84 3.88
C GLY A 369 7.41 -9.37 3.92
N TRP A 370 8.33 -10.16 3.34
CA TRP A 370 8.28 -11.62 3.37
C TRP A 370 9.46 -12.21 4.13
N ARG A 371 9.23 -12.76 5.33
CA ARG A 371 10.29 -13.34 6.17
C ARG A 371 10.08 -14.81 6.50
N GLU A 372 11.07 -15.60 6.17
CA GLU A 372 11.14 -17.04 6.38
C GLU A 372 11.91 -17.37 7.68
N LEU A 373 11.71 -18.60 8.16
CA LEU A 373 12.45 -19.13 9.30
C LEU A 373 13.31 -20.30 8.83
N TRP A 374 14.62 -20.10 8.86
CA TRP A 374 15.60 -21.15 8.63
C TRP A 374 15.82 -21.90 9.94
N VAL A 375 15.76 -23.22 9.89
CA VAL A 375 15.95 -24.09 11.05
C VAL A 375 17.10 -25.05 10.75
N PHE A 376 18.25 -24.75 11.33
CA PHE A 376 19.43 -25.62 11.31
C PHE A 376 19.25 -26.71 12.35
N ARG A 377 19.43 -27.98 11.99
CA ARG A 377 19.26 -29.11 12.91
C ARG A 377 20.24 -30.24 12.60
N MET A 378 20.71 -30.88 13.66
CA MET A 378 21.44 -32.13 13.58
C MET A 378 20.46 -33.28 13.26
N ARG A 379 20.70 -34.01 12.17
CA ARG A 379 19.97 -35.21 11.74
C ARG A 379 20.97 -36.31 11.43
N ASP A 380 20.85 -37.46 12.08
CA ASP A 380 21.69 -38.64 11.83
C ASP A 380 23.21 -38.34 11.82
N GLY A 381 23.65 -37.43 12.69
CA GLY A 381 25.05 -37.01 12.80
C GLY A 381 25.52 -35.95 11.79
N ALA A 382 24.62 -35.44 10.94
CA ALA A 382 24.90 -34.37 9.98
C ALA A 382 24.01 -33.15 10.19
N TRP A 383 24.54 -31.95 9.95
CA TRP A 383 23.76 -30.72 9.97
C TRP A 383 22.97 -30.54 8.68
N ALA A 384 21.69 -30.20 8.81
CA ALA A 384 20.83 -29.81 7.70
C ALA A 384 20.11 -28.50 8.04
N VAL A 385 19.61 -27.81 7.02
CA VAL A 385 18.81 -26.59 7.19
C VAL A 385 17.53 -26.68 6.37
N ASP A 386 16.40 -26.60 7.08
CA ASP A 386 15.08 -26.52 6.48
C ASP A 386 14.62 -25.05 6.47
N VAL A 387 13.89 -24.66 5.42
CA VAL A 387 13.35 -23.30 5.26
C VAL A 387 11.84 -23.36 5.40
N LEU A 388 11.30 -22.70 6.42
CA LEU A 388 9.87 -22.60 6.63
C LEU A 388 9.38 -21.25 6.07
N PRO A 389 8.54 -21.24 5.02
CA PRO A 389 7.95 -20.01 4.51
C PRO A 389 6.72 -19.60 5.35
N PRO A 390 6.30 -18.32 5.34
CA PRO A 390 5.04 -17.86 5.95
C PRO A 390 3.81 -18.61 5.47
N THR A 391 3.74 -18.96 4.18
CA THR A 391 2.70 -19.84 3.61
C THR A 391 3.32 -20.75 2.56
N ALA A 392 2.64 -21.84 2.19
CA ALA A 392 3.10 -22.75 1.14
C ALA A 392 2.91 -22.20 -0.29
N GLY A 393 2.15 -21.11 -0.46
CA GLY A 393 1.88 -20.50 -1.77
C GLY A 393 2.92 -19.45 -2.15
N ASP A 394 2.60 -18.67 -3.19
CA ASP A 394 3.49 -17.63 -3.70
C ASP A 394 3.86 -16.58 -2.64
N PRO A 395 5.12 -16.09 -2.65
CA PRO A 395 5.54 -15.02 -1.76
C PRO A 395 4.68 -13.76 -1.93
N GLY A 396 4.27 -13.19 -0.82
CA GLY A 396 3.49 -11.96 -0.76
C GLY A 396 3.89 -11.15 0.47
N LEU A 397 2.93 -10.94 1.36
CA LEU A 397 3.20 -10.31 2.66
C LEU A 397 3.00 -11.34 3.77
N GLY A 398 4.01 -11.52 4.62
CA GLY A 398 3.93 -12.44 5.73
C GLY A 398 5.27 -12.73 6.39
N TYR A 399 5.22 -13.22 7.62
CA TYR A 399 6.38 -13.69 8.33
C TYR A 399 6.06 -14.98 9.08
N ILE A 400 7.09 -15.78 9.25
CA ILE A 400 7.19 -16.77 10.32
C ILE A 400 8.30 -16.31 11.28
N GLU A 401 8.10 -16.51 12.57
CA GLU A 401 9.11 -16.21 13.56
C GLU A 401 9.18 -17.24 14.67
N PHE A 402 10.40 -17.45 15.16
CA PHE A 402 10.67 -18.25 16.35
C PHE A 402 10.09 -17.57 17.59
N ALA A 403 9.38 -18.35 18.41
CA ALA A 403 8.73 -17.91 19.64
C ALA A 403 9.19 -18.68 20.90
N GLY A 404 10.01 -19.72 20.78
CA GLY A 404 10.53 -20.46 21.92
C GLY A 404 10.95 -21.91 21.62
N TRP A 405 11.77 -22.46 22.51
CA TRP A 405 12.12 -23.88 22.55
C TRP A 405 11.50 -24.53 23.78
N ALA A 406 10.86 -25.69 23.63
CA ALA A 406 10.49 -26.47 24.80
C ALA A 406 11.75 -27.03 25.50
N PRO A 407 11.75 -27.20 26.84
CA PRO A 407 12.95 -27.61 27.59
C PRO A 407 13.49 -28.98 27.18
N ASN A 408 12.61 -29.86 26.71
CA ASN A 408 12.96 -31.19 26.23
C ASN A 408 13.53 -31.18 24.79
N GLY A 409 13.69 -30.01 24.16
CA GLY A 409 14.23 -29.87 22.81
C GLY A 409 13.41 -30.53 21.69
N SER A 410 12.25 -31.13 21.99
CA SER A 410 11.43 -31.86 20.99
C SER A 410 10.40 -30.97 20.32
N GLN A 411 10.16 -29.77 20.86
CA GLN A 411 9.15 -28.85 20.36
C GLN A 411 9.72 -27.45 20.16
N MET A 412 9.32 -26.82 19.06
CA MET A 412 9.59 -25.43 18.72
C MET A 412 8.27 -24.66 18.67
N LEU A 413 8.26 -23.47 19.23
CA LEU A 413 7.12 -22.56 19.22
C LEU A 413 7.36 -21.53 18.12
N ILE A 414 6.36 -21.27 17.29
CA ILE A 414 6.43 -20.24 16.24
C ILE A 414 5.16 -19.40 16.18
N ALA A 415 5.30 -18.16 15.71
CA ALA A 415 4.19 -17.33 15.28
C ALA A 415 4.27 -17.12 13.77
N ARG A 416 3.11 -17.19 13.11
CA ARG A 416 2.96 -17.07 11.67
C ARG A 416 1.85 -16.08 11.37
N GLU A 417 2.16 -15.09 10.54
CA GLU A 417 1.17 -14.20 9.95
C GLU A 417 1.42 -14.09 8.46
N ALA A 418 0.36 -14.17 7.67
CA ALA A 418 0.48 -13.96 6.25
C ALA A 418 -0.85 -13.52 5.63
N ARG A 419 -0.71 -12.85 4.49
CA ARG A 419 -1.79 -12.59 3.56
C ARG A 419 -1.73 -13.60 2.42
N SER A 420 -2.76 -14.44 2.31
CA SER A 420 -2.90 -15.46 1.27
C SER A 420 -4.29 -15.37 0.66
N GLU A 421 -4.38 -15.29 -0.67
CA GLU A 421 -5.65 -15.17 -1.41
C GLU A 421 -6.55 -14.01 -0.91
N GLY A 422 -5.94 -12.90 -0.51
CA GLY A 422 -6.66 -11.74 0.02
C GLY A 422 -7.19 -11.89 1.45
N LYS A 423 -6.90 -13.01 2.11
CA LYS A 423 -7.26 -13.24 3.53
C LYS A 423 -6.03 -13.13 4.41
N TYR A 424 -6.22 -12.47 5.55
CA TYR A 424 -5.23 -12.43 6.62
C TYR A 424 -5.37 -13.67 7.48
N ARG A 425 -4.25 -14.33 7.76
CA ARG A 425 -4.20 -15.47 8.69
C ARG A 425 -3.11 -15.20 9.71
N ARG A 426 -3.44 -15.43 10.98
CA ARG A 426 -2.51 -15.46 12.10
C ARG A 426 -2.67 -16.77 12.84
N SER A 427 -1.55 -17.43 13.11
CA SER A 427 -1.50 -18.67 13.87
C SER A 427 -0.28 -18.69 14.78
N PHE A 428 -0.46 -19.30 15.94
CA PHE A 428 0.61 -19.72 16.84
C PHE A 428 0.68 -21.23 16.75
N GLU A 429 1.86 -21.79 16.52
CA GLU A 429 2.05 -23.21 16.21
C GLU A 429 3.12 -23.82 17.12
N VAL A 430 2.88 -25.07 17.54
CA VAL A 430 3.88 -25.93 18.17
C VAL A 430 4.33 -26.95 17.13
N LEU A 431 5.60 -26.89 16.74
CA LEU A 431 6.20 -27.81 15.79
C LEU A 431 7.02 -28.88 16.49
N ASP A 432 7.01 -30.09 15.93
CA ASP A 432 7.99 -31.11 16.25
C ASP A 432 9.39 -30.70 15.73
N THR A 433 10.43 -30.73 16.54
CA THR A 433 11.76 -30.28 16.07
C THR A 433 12.43 -31.24 15.10
N ALA A 434 12.12 -32.54 15.13
CA ALA A 434 12.73 -33.51 14.22
C ALA A 434 12.15 -33.39 12.79
N THR A 435 10.83 -33.25 12.69
CA THR A 435 10.08 -33.27 11.42
C THR A 435 9.63 -31.89 10.95
N LEU A 436 9.59 -30.89 11.84
CA LEU A 436 8.96 -29.57 11.63
C LEU A 436 7.45 -29.64 11.34
N ALA A 437 6.80 -30.77 11.62
CA ALA A 437 5.36 -30.91 11.49
C ALA A 437 4.62 -30.13 12.58
N VAL A 438 3.51 -29.48 12.21
CA VAL A 438 2.61 -28.79 13.16
C VAL A 438 1.91 -29.84 14.02
N GLN A 439 2.19 -29.84 15.31
CA GLN A 439 1.51 -30.70 16.30
C GLN A 439 0.23 -30.05 16.80
N HIS A 440 0.30 -28.75 17.09
CA HIS A 440 -0.81 -27.97 17.62
C HIS A 440 -0.79 -26.56 17.04
N GLN A 441 -1.97 -25.95 16.88
CA GLN A 441 -2.11 -24.56 16.44
C GLN A 441 -3.26 -23.86 17.16
N ALA A 442 -3.14 -22.56 17.37
CA ALA A 442 -4.20 -21.71 17.93
C ALA A 442 -4.14 -20.29 17.35
N PRO A 443 -5.26 -19.54 17.34
CA PRO A 443 -5.27 -18.13 16.91
C PRO A 443 -4.61 -17.18 17.92
N GLU A 444 -4.42 -17.62 19.16
CA GLU A 444 -3.79 -16.86 20.24
C GLU A 444 -2.81 -17.74 21.04
N PRO A 445 -1.72 -17.19 21.60
CA PRO A 445 -0.74 -17.95 22.36
C PRO A 445 -1.36 -18.62 23.61
N ALA A 446 -2.37 -17.98 24.20
CA ALA A 446 -3.01 -18.46 25.42
C ALA A 446 -3.73 -19.81 25.23
N GLY A 447 -4.13 -20.13 23.99
CA GLY A 447 -4.73 -21.42 23.63
C GLY A 447 -3.75 -22.59 23.62
N LEU A 448 -2.45 -22.35 23.81
CA LEU A 448 -1.40 -23.37 23.78
C LEU A 448 -0.66 -23.40 25.13
N ALA A 449 -0.84 -24.47 25.91
CA ALA A 449 -0.21 -24.62 27.22
C ALA A 449 1.33 -24.55 27.17
N VAL A 450 1.94 -24.99 26.06
CA VAL A 450 3.38 -24.93 25.84
C VAL A 450 3.84 -23.48 25.66
N PHE A 451 3.06 -22.63 24.95
CA PHE A 451 3.33 -21.19 24.84
C PHE A 451 3.28 -20.49 26.19
N GLN A 452 2.30 -20.81 27.03
CA GLN A 452 2.19 -20.19 28.36
C GLN A 452 3.45 -20.38 29.22
N ARG A 453 4.19 -21.48 29.02
CA ARG A 453 5.34 -21.86 29.85
C ARG A 453 6.70 -21.52 29.24
N TRP A 454 6.83 -21.61 27.91
CA TRP A 454 8.15 -21.69 27.26
C TRP A 454 8.36 -20.68 26.14
N GLN A 455 7.65 -19.55 26.18
CA GLN A 455 7.93 -18.42 25.32
C GLN A 455 9.35 -17.89 25.54
N ASP A 456 10.05 -17.64 24.44
CA ASP A 456 11.30 -16.91 24.46
C ASP A 456 11.11 -15.48 24.99
N ALA A 457 12.02 -15.04 25.85
CA ALA A 457 11.90 -13.76 26.54
C ALA A 457 12.03 -12.56 25.57
N LEU A 458 12.91 -12.67 24.55
CA LEU A 458 13.07 -11.63 23.54
C LEU A 458 11.84 -11.57 22.65
N TRP A 459 11.30 -12.72 22.24
CA TRP A 459 10.05 -12.80 21.48
C TRP A 459 8.88 -12.16 22.25
N LYS A 460 8.67 -12.55 23.51
CA LYS A 460 7.58 -12.00 24.35
C LYS A 460 7.65 -10.47 24.50
N ARG A 461 8.86 -9.91 24.54
CA ARG A 461 9.08 -8.46 24.70
C ARG A 461 8.94 -7.69 23.38
N ALA A 462 9.38 -8.27 22.27
CA ALA A 462 9.62 -7.52 21.02
C ALA A 462 8.72 -7.93 19.85
N SER A 463 7.98 -9.04 19.95
CA SER A 463 7.11 -9.48 18.86
C SER A 463 5.93 -8.53 18.66
N VAL A 464 5.69 -8.17 17.40
CA VAL A 464 4.50 -7.44 16.98
C VAL A 464 3.26 -8.35 16.95
N ALA A 465 3.44 -9.68 16.86
CA ALA A 465 2.35 -10.66 16.82
C ALA A 465 1.45 -10.64 18.06
N LEU A 466 2.00 -10.14 19.18
CA LEU A 466 1.34 -10.03 20.47
C LEU A 466 0.57 -8.71 20.66
N ARG A 467 0.62 -7.79 19.69
CA ARG A 467 0.08 -6.42 19.81
C ARG A 467 -1.31 -6.25 19.21
#